data_AF-A0A8H4U3T9-F1
#
_entry.id   AF-A0A8H4U3T9-F1
#
_cell.length_a   1.000
_cell.length_b   1.000
_cell.length_c   1.000
_cell.angle_alpha   90.00
_cell.angle_beta   90.00
_cell.angle_gamma   90.00
#
_symmetry.space_group_name_H-M   'P 1'
#
loop_
_entity.id
_entity.type
_entity.pdbx_description
1 polymer ?
#
loop_
_entity_poly.entity_id
_entity_poly.type
_entity_poly.pdbx_seq_one_letter_code
_entity_poly.pdbx_strand_id
1 'polypeptide(L)'
;MAGTIEEMIDLVWSPPRGVKRQHRDRKHPDNLQYYRQWEFTIYRTYYGPDSDKYWKMLLGALEQQTKLAFGCYQDEEDTDQGDVQRLKGLFHLDTRENPLLLDGLDVRGIRKFCQSEKFDDKRVIAGHLFHFILLADEAVLKDISEREFIVKAVSLDWFEGHPGWGWMRIPTGYLLELWSLLMRRSYQTEGALCFNGPEQDLKDYVWPGDLALDDTGSCSEVRPFLHYSGQSPDRTY
;
A
#
# COMPACT_ATOMS: atom_id res chain seq x y z
N MET A 1 4.80 -11.64 15.17
CA MET A 1 3.92 -11.47 13.99
C MET A 1 2.44 -11.68 14.33
N ALA A 2 2.09 -12.52 15.32
CA ALA A 2 0.71 -12.69 15.80
C ALA A 2 -0.04 -11.37 16.15
N GLY A 3 0.65 -10.36 16.71
CA GLY A 3 0.03 -9.05 16.98
C GLY A 3 -0.41 -8.29 15.72
N THR A 4 0.21 -8.52 14.56
CA THR A 4 -0.08 -7.80 13.32
C THR A 4 -1.46 -8.15 12.76
N ILE A 5 -1.85 -9.43 12.79
CA ILE A 5 -3.17 -9.87 12.31
C ILE A 5 -4.29 -9.40 13.23
N GLU A 6 -4.06 -9.43 14.55
CA GLU A 6 -5.01 -8.90 15.54
C GLU A 6 -5.24 -7.40 15.36
N GLU A 7 -4.18 -6.62 15.13
CA GLU A 7 -4.29 -5.19 14.83
C GLU A 7 -5.05 -4.93 13.51
N MET A 8 -4.71 -5.65 12.44
CA MET A 8 -5.38 -5.52 11.14
C MET A 8 -6.87 -5.86 11.22
N ILE A 9 -7.23 -6.96 11.89
CA ILE A 9 -8.62 -7.40 11.98
C ILE A 9 -9.47 -6.46 12.83
N ASP A 10 -8.88 -5.86 13.88
CA ASP A 10 -9.54 -4.87 14.71
C ASP A 10 -9.78 -3.55 13.97
N LEU A 11 -8.87 -3.17 13.05
CA LEU A 11 -9.11 -2.02 12.18
C LEU A 11 -10.32 -2.25 11.27
N VAL A 12 -10.39 -3.42 10.60
CA VAL A 12 -11.51 -3.76 9.70
C VAL A 12 -12.83 -4.02 10.41
N TRP A 13 -12.79 -4.14 11.73
CA TRP A 13 -13.95 -4.35 12.57
C TRP A 13 -14.56 -3.03 13.05
N SER A 14 -15.70 -2.63 12.48
CA SER A 14 -16.32 -1.33 12.76
C SER A 14 -17.79 -1.43 13.21
N PRO A 15 -18.06 -1.95 14.42
CA PRO A 15 -19.42 -2.03 14.95
C PRO A 15 -19.98 -0.62 15.32
N PRO A 16 -21.28 -0.35 15.10
CA PRO A 16 -21.91 0.90 15.50
C PRO A 16 -21.77 1.19 16.99
N ARG A 17 -21.49 2.45 17.34
CA ARG A 17 -21.48 2.91 18.73
C ARG A 17 -22.89 2.88 19.31
N GLY A 18 -23.07 2.28 20.49
CA GLY A 18 -24.32 2.32 21.26
C GLY A 18 -25.36 1.22 20.97
N VAL A 19 -25.11 0.31 20.01
CA VAL A 19 -25.98 -0.85 19.80
C VAL A 19 -25.72 -1.89 20.90
N LYS A 20 -26.78 -2.30 21.63
CA LYS A 20 -26.70 -3.45 22.54
C LYS A 20 -26.40 -4.69 21.70
N ARG A 21 -25.15 -5.13 21.74
CA ARG A 21 -24.69 -6.33 21.05
C ARG A 21 -25.47 -7.53 21.59
N GLN A 22 -26.11 -8.32 20.73
CA GLN A 22 -26.64 -9.62 21.13
C GLN A 22 -25.50 -10.55 21.58
N HIS A 23 -24.32 -10.43 20.95
CA HIS A 23 -23.09 -11.13 21.32
C HIS A 23 -21.89 -10.18 21.25
N ARG A 24 -21.03 -10.14 22.28
CA ARG A 24 -19.88 -9.22 22.34
C ARG A 24 -18.74 -9.57 21.38
N ASP A 25 -18.70 -10.82 20.92
CA ASP A 25 -17.63 -11.41 20.11
C ASP A 25 -17.75 -11.05 18.62
N ARG A 26 -16.66 -10.57 18.01
CA ARG A 26 -16.55 -10.26 16.58
C ARG A 26 -16.65 -11.48 15.66
N LYS A 27 -16.40 -12.68 16.19
CA LYS A 27 -16.47 -13.94 15.44
C LYS A 27 -17.89 -14.50 15.30
N HIS A 28 -18.87 -13.94 16.00
CA HIS A 28 -20.26 -14.39 15.91
C HIS A 28 -20.84 -14.14 14.50
N PRO A 29 -21.57 -15.11 13.90
CA PRO A 29 -22.15 -14.97 12.55
C PRO A 29 -23.03 -13.72 12.36
N ASP A 30 -23.82 -13.35 13.37
CA ASP A 30 -24.69 -12.16 13.31
C ASP A 30 -23.95 -10.83 13.29
N ASN A 31 -22.66 -10.85 13.67
CA ASN A 31 -21.84 -9.65 13.72
C ASN A 31 -21.00 -9.46 12.44
N LEU A 32 -21.02 -10.41 11.49
CA LEU A 32 -20.20 -10.34 10.25
C LEU A 32 -20.45 -9.08 9.41
N GLN A 33 -21.65 -8.51 9.48
CA GLN A 33 -22.04 -7.27 8.81
C GLN A 33 -21.26 -6.02 9.26
N TYR A 34 -20.52 -6.08 10.38
CA TYR A 34 -19.74 -4.96 10.89
C TYR A 34 -18.29 -4.95 10.39
N TYR A 35 -17.88 -5.95 9.61
CA TYR A 35 -16.61 -5.90 8.90
C TYR A 35 -16.71 -4.97 7.69
N ARG A 36 -15.71 -4.09 7.56
CA ARG A 36 -15.53 -3.26 6.37
C ARG A 36 -14.47 -3.86 5.47
N GLN A 37 -14.54 -3.54 4.19
CA GLN A 37 -13.44 -3.81 3.27
C GLN A 37 -12.23 -2.96 3.67
N TRP A 38 -11.04 -3.45 3.34
CA TRP A 38 -9.83 -2.64 3.35
C TRP A 38 -9.27 -2.60 1.93
N GLU A 39 -8.82 -1.41 1.53
CA GLU A 39 -8.43 -1.17 0.15
C GLU A 39 -7.20 -0.27 0.06
N PHE A 40 -6.47 -0.45 -1.04
CA PHE A 40 -5.56 0.57 -1.54
C PHE A 40 -6.18 1.21 -2.77
N THR A 41 -6.28 2.54 -2.77
CA THR A 41 -6.63 3.29 -3.98
C THR A 41 -5.40 3.40 -4.86
N ILE A 42 -5.54 2.99 -6.12
CA ILE A 42 -4.48 3.07 -7.13
C ILE A 42 -4.90 3.97 -8.29
N TYR A 43 -4.06 4.96 -8.60
CA TYR A 43 -4.27 5.90 -9.70
C TYR A 43 -3.39 5.54 -10.88
N ARG A 44 -3.97 5.45 -12.06
CA ARG A 44 -3.26 5.37 -13.33
C ARG A 44 -3.14 6.76 -13.94
N THR A 45 -1.93 7.20 -14.24
CA THR A 45 -1.68 8.52 -14.84
C THR A 45 -1.01 8.45 -16.21
N TYR A 46 -0.80 7.25 -16.75
CA TYR A 46 -0.23 7.06 -18.08
C TYR A 46 -1.12 6.20 -18.98
N TYR A 47 -1.37 6.69 -20.19
CA TYR A 47 -2.30 6.11 -21.16
C TYR A 47 -1.67 5.91 -22.56
N GLY A 48 -0.34 5.75 -22.63
CA GLY A 48 0.38 5.49 -23.88
C GLY A 48 0.14 4.09 -24.49
N PRO A 49 0.80 3.75 -25.60
CA PRO A 49 0.68 2.43 -26.25
C PRO A 49 0.97 1.28 -25.28
N ASP A 50 0.22 0.18 -25.41
CA ASP A 50 0.31 -1.02 -24.56
C ASP A 50 0.09 -0.82 -23.04
N SER A 51 -0.13 0.42 -22.57
CA SER A 51 -0.30 0.72 -21.16
C SER A 51 -1.51 0.01 -20.53
N ASP A 52 -2.58 -0.25 -21.30
CA ASP A 52 -3.75 -1.03 -20.85
C ASP A 52 -3.39 -2.47 -20.48
N LYS A 53 -2.47 -3.09 -21.21
CA LYS A 53 -2.00 -4.45 -20.93
C LYS A 53 -1.22 -4.48 -19.63
N TYR A 54 -0.26 -3.57 -19.48
CA TYR A 54 0.60 -3.51 -18.30
C TYR A 54 -0.15 -3.05 -17.05
N TRP A 55 -1.13 -2.17 -17.21
CA TRP A 55 -2.06 -1.82 -16.15
C TRP A 55 -2.82 -3.04 -15.61
N LYS A 56 -3.42 -3.85 -16.50
CA LYS A 56 -4.11 -5.10 -16.09
C LYS A 56 -3.16 -6.09 -15.41
N MET A 57 -1.92 -6.20 -15.89
CA MET A 57 -0.90 -7.04 -15.26
C MET A 57 -0.54 -6.55 -13.85
N LEU A 58 -0.39 -5.24 -13.67
CA LEU A 58 -0.11 -4.63 -12.36
C LEU A 58 -1.24 -4.90 -11.37
N LEU A 59 -2.50 -4.66 -11.77
CA LEU A 59 -3.66 -4.91 -10.92
C LEU A 59 -3.76 -6.38 -10.51
N GLY A 60 -3.57 -7.29 -11.47
CA GLY A 60 -3.56 -8.73 -11.20
C GLY A 60 -2.44 -9.13 -10.25
N ALA A 61 -1.24 -8.56 -10.40
CA ALA A 61 -0.10 -8.83 -9.54
C ALA A 61 -0.33 -8.32 -8.11
N LEU A 62 -0.78 -7.07 -7.94
CA LEU A 62 -1.12 -6.50 -6.63
C LEU A 62 -2.17 -7.35 -5.92
N GLU A 63 -3.23 -7.76 -6.62
CA GLU A 63 -4.30 -8.55 -6.04
C GLU A 63 -3.82 -9.95 -5.61
N GLN A 64 -3.15 -10.66 -6.51
CA GLN A 64 -2.70 -12.02 -6.27
C GLN A 64 -1.59 -12.08 -5.22
N GLN A 65 -0.59 -11.20 -5.31
CA GLN A 65 0.55 -11.23 -4.40
C GLN A 65 0.15 -10.80 -2.99
N THR A 66 -0.73 -9.80 -2.83
CA THR A 66 -1.27 -9.45 -1.50
C THR A 66 -2.02 -10.64 -0.88
N LYS A 67 -2.85 -11.34 -1.67
CA LYS A 67 -3.56 -12.54 -1.22
C LYS A 67 -2.61 -13.71 -0.88
N LEU A 68 -1.46 -13.80 -1.56
CA LEU A 68 -0.42 -14.80 -1.29
C LEU A 68 0.41 -14.44 -0.05
N ALA A 69 0.65 -13.16 0.23
CA ALA A 69 1.41 -12.70 1.40
C ALA A 69 0.78 -13.15 2.73
N PHE A 70 -0.55 -13.29 2.78
CA PHE A 70 -1.23 -13.92 3.93
C PHE A 70 -0.81 -15.37 4.19
N GLY A 71 -0.19 -16.04 3.21
CA GLY A 71 0.40 -17.36 3.37
C GLY A 71 1.50 -17.42 4.42
N CYS A 72 2.19 -16.31 4.69
CA CYS A 72 3.21 -16.23 5.76
C CYS A 72 2.63 -16.47 7.16
N TYR A 73 1.32 -16.28 7.33
CA TYR A 73 0.61 -16.49 8.59
C TYR A 73 -0.11 -17.84 8.64
N GLN A 74 -0.07 -18.62 7.56
CA GLN A 74 -0.59 -19.98 7.56
C GLN A 74 0.32 -20.82 8.46
N ASP A 75 -0.29 -21.61 9.34
CA ASP A 75 0.41 -22.49 10.29
C ASP A 75 1.15 -21.80 11.45
N GLU A 76 1.03 -20.48 11.62
CA GLU A 76 1.46 -19.82 12.86
C GLU A 76 0.52 -20.20 14.02
N GLU A 77 1.06 -20.86 15.05
CA GLU A 77 0.28 -21.38 16.20
C GLU A 77 -0.50 -20.30 16.95
N ASP A 78 0.05 -19.08 17.03
CA ASP A 78 -0.52 -17.95 17.76
C ASP A 78 -1.43 -17.06 16.90
N THR A 79 -1.66 -17.42 15.63
CA THR A 79 -2.43 -16.59 14.68
C THR A 79 -3.78 -17.21 14.36
N ASP A 80 -4.86 -16.45 14.53
CA ASP A 80 -6.21 -16.90 14.20
C ASP A 80 -6.40 -17.02 12.68
N GLN A 81 -6.48 -18.26 12.20
CA GLN A 81 -6.64 -18.56 10.78
C GLN A 81 -7.98 -18.07 10.20
N GLY A 82 -9.03 -17.99 11.02
CA GLY A 82 -10.31 -17.40 10.62
C GLY A 82 -10.18 -15.91 10.31
N ASP A 83 -9.40 -15.19 11.11
CA ASP A 83 -9.09 -13.77 10.89
C ASP A 83 -8.21 -13.56 9.66
N VAL A 84 -7.21 -14.43 9.44
CA VAL A 84 -6.38 -14.41 8.22
C VAL A 84 -7.25 -14.58 6.97
N GLN A 85 -8.14 -15.59 6.93
CA GLN A 85 -9.03 -15.79 5.79
C GLN A 85 -10.00 -14.62 5.60
N ARG A 86 -10.45 -14.01 6.70
CA ARG A 86 -11.34 -12.85 6.66
C ARG A 86 -10.65 -11.62 6.10
N LEU A 87 -9.47 -11.26 6.59
CA LEU A 87 -8.67 -10.16 6.06
C LEU A 87 -8.39 -10.36 4.57
N LYS A 88 -7.97 -11.56 4.19
CA LYS A 88 -7.73 -11.93 2.78
C LYS A 88 -8.98 -11.75 1.91
N GLY A 89 -10.16 -12.10 2.42
CA GLY A 89 -11.44 -11.96 1.71
C GLY A 89 -11.98 -10.53 1.64
N LEU A 90 -11.59 -9.67 2.59
CA LEU A 90 -12.00 -8.27 2.66
C LEU A 90 -11.11 -7.32 1.83
N PHE A 91 -9.99 -7.83 1.30
CA PHE A 91 -9.07 -7.04 0.49
C PHE A 91 -9.67 -6.65 -0.86
N HIS A 92 -9.53 -5.37 -1.21
CA HIS A 92 -9.93 -4.83 -2.51
C HIS A 92 -8.91 -3.79 -3.02
N LEU A 93 -8.91 -3.53 -4.32
CA LEU A 93 -8.15 -2.42 -4.92
C LEU A 93 -9.16 -1.44 -5.53
N ASP A 94 -9.15 -0.19 -5.06
CA ASP A 94 -9.96 0.89 -5.66
C ASP A 94 -9.17 1.51 -6.82
N THR A 95 -9.60 1.26 -8.05
CA THR A 95 -8.89 1.67 -9.26
C THR A 95 -9.41 2.99 -9.82
N ARG A 96 -8.52 3.96 -10.04
CA ARG A 96 -8.84 5.27 -10.63
C ARG A 96 -8.07 5.45 -11.94
N GLU A 97 -8.79 5.42 -13.07
CA GLU A 97 -8.20 5.34 -14.41
C GLU A 97 -8.87 6.26 -15.44
N ASN A 98 -9.46 7.38 -15.02
CA ASN A 98 -10.06 8.34 -15.95
C ASN A 98 -8.98 9.21 -16.64
N PRO A 99 -8.69 9.02 -17.93
CA PRO A 99 -7.62 9.75 -18.62
C PRO A 99 -7.88 11.25 -18.69
N LEU A 100 -9.15 11.68 -18.75
CA LEU A 100 -9.49 13.12 -18.83
C LEU A 100 -9.08 13.91 -17.58
N LEU A 101 -8.90 13.22 -16.45
CA LEU A 101 -8.57 13.81 -15.16
C LEU A 101 -7.14 13.51 -14.73
N LEU A 102 -6.61 12.35 -15.15
CA LEU A 102 -5.40 11.78 -14.56
C LEU A 102 -4.21 11.70 -15.52
N ASP A 103 -4.42 11.82 -16.83
CA ASP A 103 -3.33 11.67 -17.80
C ASP A 103 -2.22 12.71 -17.59
N GLY A 104 -0.98 12.23 -17.53
CA GLY A 104 0.22 13.03 -17.35
C GLY A 104 0.44 13.57 -15.93
N LEU A 105 -0.40 13.23 -14.94
CA LEU A 105 -0.17 13.64 -13.55
C LEU A 105 1.05 12.92 -12.96
N ASP A 106 2.00 13.70 -12.45
CA ASP A 106 3.12 13.23 -11.64
C ASP A 106 2.74 13.13 -10.16
N VAL A 107 3.70 12.79 -9.29
CA VAL A 107 3.49 12.67 -7.84
C VAL A 107 2.95 13.98 -7.22
N ARG A 108 3.39 15.14 -7.72
CA ARG A 108 2.91 16.44 -7.20
C ARG A 108 1.50 16.74 -7.71
N GLY A 109 1.21 16.41 -8.96
CA GLY A 109 -0.09 16.53 -9.59
C GLY A 109 -1.14 15.68 -8.90
N ILE A 110 -0.82 14.40 -8.62
CA ILE A 110 -1.78 13.49 -7.97
C ILE A 110 -2.10 13.91 -6.54
N ARG A 111 -1.11 14.40 -5.77
CA ARG A 111 -1.35 14.95 -4.43
C ARG A 111 -2.35 16.11 -4.48
N LYS A 112 -2.15 17.06 -5.39
CA LYS A 112 -3.08 18.20 -5.59
C LYS A 112 -4.47 17.74 -6.03
N PHE A 113 -4.53 16.75 -6.92
CA PHE A 113 -5.79 16.16 -7.37
C PHE A 113 -6.55 15.57 -6.17
N CYS A 114 -5.92 14.71 -5.37
CA CYS A 114 -6.53 14.06 -4.21
C CYS A 114 -6.93 15.05 -3.10
N GLN A 115 -6.22 16.16 -2.92
CA GLN A 115 -6.64 17.22 -1.99
C GLN A 115 -7.99 17.87 -2.35
N SER A 116 -8.33 17.88 -3.65
CA SER A 116 -9.60 18.42 -4.15
C SER A 116 -10.71 17.37 -4.21
N GLU A 117 -10.35 16.09 -4.13
CA GLU A 117 -11.29 14.98 -4.18
C GLU A 117 -11.94 14.78 -2.81
N LYS A 118 -13.26 14.65 -2.79
CA LYS A 118 -13.98 14.30 -1.56
C LYS A 118 -13.97 12.78 -1.43
N PHE A 119 -13.14 12.26 -0.53
CA PHE A 119 -13.25 10.87 -0.10
C PHE A 119 -14.62 10.66 0.57
N ASP A 120 -15.37 9.64 0.15
CA ASP A 120 -16.60 9.26 0.84
C ASP A 120 -16.21 8.59 2.17
N ASP A 121 -16.36 9.30 3.28
CA ASP A 121 -16.05 8.88 4.66
C ASP A 121 -16.64 7.51 5.06
N LYS A 122 -17.58 6.97 4.28
CA LYS A 122 -18.48 5.95 4.79
C LYS A 122 -17.98 4.52 4.78
N ARG A 123 -16.90 4.11 4.11
CA ARG A 123 -16.73 2.66 3.87
C ARG A 123 -15.35 2.02 3.96
N VAL A 124 -14.24 2.75 3.96
CA VAL A 124 -12.94 2.06 3.75
C VAL A 124 -11.80 2.57 4.63
N ILE A 125 -10.92 1.65 5.04
CA ILE A 125 -10.05 1.80 6.22
C ILE A 125 -8.62 2.14 5.85
N ALA A 126 -7.97 1.42 4.92
CA ALA A 126 -6.53 1.65 4.69
C ALA A 126 -6.24 2.96 3.93
N GLY A 127 -6.94 3.27 2.83
CA GLY A 127 -6.78 4.55 2.13
C GLY A 127 -7.17 5.78 2.97
N HIS A 128 -8.23 5.66 3.78
CA HIS A 128 -8.75 6.77 4.59
C HIS A 128 -7.98 6.98 5.91
N LEU A 129 -7.51 5.92 6.57
CA LEU A 129 -6.79 6.09 7.85
C LEU A 129 -5.35 6.56 7.65
N PHE A 130 -4.72 6.21 6.53
CA PHE A 130 -3.29 6.49 6.31
C PHE A 130 -3.01 7.57 5.28
N HIS A 131 -4.04 8.16 4.65
CA HIS A 131 -3.94 9.21 3.65
C HIS A 131 -2.85 8.92 2.60
N PHE A 132 -2.98 7.75 2.00
CA PHE A 132 -1.97 7.16 1.13
C PHE A 132 -2.61 6.60 -0.13
N ILE A 133 -1.90 6.72 -1.26
CA ILE A 133 -2.34 6.18 -2.55
C ILE A 133 -1.21 5.40 -3.23
N LEU A 134 -1.61 4.45 -4.07
CA LEU A 134 -0.74 3.83 -5.05
C LEU A 134 -0.81 4.62 -6.36
N LEU A 135 0.33 4.76 -7.03
CA LEU A 135 0.45 5.48 -8.29
C LEU A 135 1.11 4.58 -9.34
N ALA A 136 0.48 4.49 -10.51
CA ALA A 136 0.99 3.86 -11.71
C ALA A 136 1.15 4.91 -12.81
N ASP A 137 2.32 5.53 -12.84
CA ASP A 137 2.75 6.44 -13.89
C ASP A 137 3.51 5.70 -15.01
N GLU A 138 4.06 6.44 -15.97
CA GLU A 138 4.79 5.87 -17.10
C GLU A 138 5.94 4.96 -16.66
N ALA A 139 6.70 5.39 -15.64
CA ALA A 139 7.83 4.61 -15.13
C ALA A 139 7.37 3.28 -14.54
N VAL A 140 6.31 3.29 -13.74
CA VAL A 140 5.73 2.07 -13.18
C VAL A 140 5.25 1.11 -14.27
N LEU A 141 4.49 1.60 -15.26
CA LEU A 141 3.99 0.71 -16.31
C LEU A 141 5.12 0.18 -17.21
N LYS A 142 6.20 0.94 -17.37
CA LYS A 142 7.43 0.47 -18.00
C LYS A 142 8.11 -0.64 -17.19
N ASP A 143 8.22 -0.49 -15.86
CA ASP A 143 8.76 -1.55 -14.98
C ASP A 143 8.00 -2.87 -15.18
N ILE A 144 6.66 -2.82 -15.22
CA ILE A 144 5.82 -4.00 -15.46
C ILE A 144 6.08 -4.63 -16.84
N SER A 145 6.34 -3.79 -17.85
CA SER A 145 6.70 -4.28 -19.19
C SER A 145 8.02 -5.07 -19.19
N GLU A 146 8.93 -4.71 -18.29
CA GLU A 146 10.23 -5.33 -18.08
C GLU A 146 10.18 -6.48 -17.05
N ARG A 147 8.97 -6.83 -16.57
CA ARG A 147 8.69 -7.85 -15.53
C ARG A 147 9.18 -7.47 -14.13
N GLU A 148 9.41 -6.20 -13.88
CA GLU A 148 9.69 -5.64 -12.57
C GLU A 148 8.34 -5.21 -11.95
N PHE A 149 7.82 -6.02 -11.01
CA PHE A 149 6.52 -5.80 -10.40
C PHE A 149 6.58 -4.81 -9.24
N ILE A 150 6.58 -3.52 -9.59
CA ILE A 150 6.76 -2.39 -8.68
C ILE A 150 5.59 -1.42 -8.85
N VAL A 151 5.22 -0.72 -7.78
CA VAL A 151 4.26 0.39 -7.79
C VAL A 151 4.81 1.54 -6.96
N LYS A 152 4.37 2.78 -7.23
CA LYS A 152 4.71 3.91 -6.35
C LYS A 152 3.71 4.01 -5.23
N ALA A 153 4.23 4.15 -4.02
CA ALA A 153 3.50 4.42 -2.81
C ALA A 153 3.68 5.92 -2.50
N VAL A 154 2.59 6.69 -2.44
CA VAL A 154 2.60 8.16 -2.24
C VAL A 154 1.79 8.56 -1.02
N SER A 155 2.42 9.27 -0.08
CA SER A 155 1.75 9.94 1.05
C SER A 155 1.10 11.23 0.57
N LEU A 156 -0.16 11.45 0.95
CA LEU A 156 -0.93 12.66 0.66
C LEU A 156 -0.69 13.78 1.69
N ASP A 157 -0.29 13.40 2.91
CA ASP A 157 -0.02 14.35 4.01
C ASP A 157 1.38 14.96 3.94
N TRP A 158 2.27 14.44 3.08
CA TRP A 158 3.59 15.00 2.89
C TRP A 158 3.52 16.43 2.32
N PHE A 159 4.35 17.32 2.87
CA PHE A 159 4.45 18.72 2.45
C PHE A 159 5.90 19.12 2.18
N GLU A 160 6.08 20.16 1.37
CA GLU A 160 7.40 20.66 1.01
C GLU A 160 8.16 21.15 2.26
N GLY A 161 9.39 20.65 2.44
CA GLY A 161 10.21 20.89 3.62
C GLY A 161 10.15 19.80 4.69
N HIS A 162 9.23 18.84 4.59
CA HIS A 162 9.28 17.62 5.39
C HIS A 162 10.45 16.73 4.93
N PRO A 163 11.16 16.03 5.84
CA PRO A 163 12.20 15.06 5.46
C PRO A 163 11.72 14.02 4.45
N GLY A 164 12.63 13.64 3.54
CA GLY A 164 12.35 12.75 2.41
C GLY A 164 11.42 13.36 1.37
N TRP A 165 10.81 12.49 0.54
CA TRP A 165 9.98 12.92 -0.59
C TRP A 165 8.50 12.54 -0.44
N GLY A 166 8.17 11.80 0.63
CA GLY A 166 6.82 11.33 0.91
C GLY A 166 6.30 10.31 -0.09
N TRP A 167 7.19 9.65 -0.84
CA TRP A 167 6.85 8.57 -1.73
C TRP A 167 8.03 7.60 -1.91
N MET A 168 7.72 6.35 -2.21
CA MET A 168 8.71 5.28 -2.41
C MET A 168 8.21 4.29 -3.47
N ARG A 169 9.13 3.64 -4.19
CA ARG A 169 8.79 2.49 -5.05
C ARG A 169 8.74 1.22 -4.21
N ILE A 170 7.66 0.48 -4.31
CA ILE A 170 7.37 -0.69 -3.49
C ILE A 170 7.06 -1.88 -4.39
N PRO A 171 7.69 -3.05 -4.17
CA PRO A 171 7.29 -4.30 -4.80
C PRO A 171 5.81 -4.61 -4.56
N THR A 172 5.09 -5.07 -5.58
CA THR A 172 3.66 -5.39 -5.44
C THR A 172 3.39 -6.47 -4.39
N GLY A 173 4.40 -7.28 -4.06
CA GLY A 173 4.33 -8.33 -3.05
C GLY A 173 4.48 -7.87 -1.61
N TYR A 174 4.86 -6.60 -1.39
CA TYR A 174 5.07 -6.03 -0.05
C TYR A 174 3.94 -5.10 0.40
N LEU A 175 2.75 -5.20 -0.20
CA LEU A 175 1.60 -4.38 0.22
C LEU A 175 1.12 -4.68 1.63
N LEU A 176 1.20 -5.93 2.09
CA LEU A 176 0.76 -6.32 3.43
C LEU A 176 1.74 -5.81 4.50
N GLU A 177 3.03 -5.86 4.20
CA GLU A 177 4.11 -5.28 4.98
C GLU A 177 3.99 -3.75 5.01
N LEU A 178 3.70 -3.12 3.86
CA LEU A 178 3.42 -1.69 3.80
C LEU A 178 2.24 -1.33 4.71
N TRP A 179 1.15 -2.07 4.67
CA TRP A 179 0.02 -1.83 5.56
C TRP A 179 0.43 -1.92 7.03
N SER A 180 1.23 -2.94 7.38
CA SER A 180 1.79 -3.11 8.72
C SER A 180 2.64 -1.92 9.17
N LEU A 181 3.48 -1.40 8.27
CA LEU A 181 4.29 -0.21 8.52
C LEU A 181 3.42 1.03 8.74
N LEU A 182 2.39 1.24 7.91
CA LEU A 182 1.47 2.36 8.03
C LEU A 182 0.68 2.33 9.35
N MET A 183 0.25 1.15 9.82
CA MET A 183 -0.41 1.00 11.12
C MET A 183 0.48 1.49 12.28
N ARG A 184 1.77 1.11 12.26
CA ARG A 184 2.76 1.54 13.27
C ARG A 184 3.01 3.06 13.24
N ARG A 185 2.80 3.69 12.08
CA ARG A 185 2.95 5.14 11.84
C ARG A 185 1.62 5.87 11.72
N SER A 186 0.53 5.32 12.24
CA SER A 186 -0.84 5.88 12.09
C SER A 186 -1.02 7.33 12.57
N TYR A 187 -0.12 7.86 13.39
CA TYR A 187 -0.13 9.25 13.85
C TYR A 187 0.85 10.18 13.10
N GLN A 188 1.66 9.65 12.18
CA GLN A 188 2.72 10.34 11.43
C GLN A 188 2.92 9.73 10.03
N THR A 189 1.86 9.70 9.23
CA THR A 189 1.81 9.09 7.90
C THR A 189 2.60 9.88 6.85
N GLU A 190 2.87 11.16 7.10
CA GLU A 190 3.70 12.04 6.27
C GLU A 190 5.17 11.58 6.21
N GLY A 191 5.66 10.91 7.26
CA GLY A 191 7.03 10.41 7.38
C GLY A 191 7.21 8.93 7.04
N ALA A 192 6.13 8.16 7.00
CA ALA A 192 6.19 6.71 6.79
C ALA A 192 6.88 6.33 5.46
N LEU A 193 6.65 7.14 4.42
CA LEU A 193 7.21 6.97 3.07
C LEU A 193 8.38 7.92 2.82
N CYS A 194 9.40 7.83 3.67
CA CYS A 194 10.61 8.63 3.57
C CYS A 194 11.67 7.98 2.65
N PHE A 195 12.46 8.81 1.99
CA PHE A 195 13.70 8.41 1.31
C PHE A 195 14.74 9.51 1.52
N ASN A 196 15.85 9.18 2.19
CA ASN A 196 16.83 10.17 2.64
C ASN A 196 17.82 10.63 1.55
N GLY A 197 17.78 10.05 0.35
CA GLY A 197 18.60 10.45 -0.80
C GLY A 197 17.93 11.51 -1.69
N PRO A 198 18.59 11.96 -2.77
CA PRO A 198 18.00 12.83 -3.78
C PRO A 198 16.75 12.21 -4.44
N GLU A 199 15.70 13.00 -4.73
CA GLU A 199 14.44 12.48 -5.31
C GLU A 199 14.67 11.70 -6.60
N GLN A 200 15.60 12.18 -7.43
CA GLN A 200 15.95 11.55 -8.70
C GLN A 200 16.45 10.11 -8.56
N ASP A 201 17.00 9.75 -7.40
CA ASP A 201 17.48 8.40 -7.13
C ASP A 201 16.30 7.44 -6.90
N LEU A 202 15.12 7.92 -6.49
CA LEU A 202 13.94 7.07 -6.32
C LEU A 202 13.52 6.33 -7.61
N LYS A 203 14.01 6.73 -8.78
CA LYS A 203 13.82 5.97 -10.03
C LYS A 203 14.57 4.62 -10.02
N ASP A 204 15.65 4.52 -9.25
CA ASP A 204 16.55 3.37 -9.19
C ASP A 204 16.38 2.58 -7.88
N TYR A 205 15.82 3.20 -6.83
CA TYR A 205 15.63 2.57 -5.53
C TYR A 205 14.26 1.93 -5.37
N VAL A 206 14.22 0.77 -4.69
CA VAL A 206 13.00 0.02 -4.37
C VAL A 206 13.03 -0.38 -2.89
N TRP A 207 11.89 -0.28 -2.21
CA TRP A 207 11.80 -0.62 -0.79
C TRP A 207 12.05 -2.12 -0.56
N PRO A 208 12.93 -2.50 0.40
CA PRO A 208 13.24 -3.90 0.67
C PRO A 208 12.16 -4.65 1.46
N GLY A 209 11.09 -3.99 1.90
CA GLY A 209 10.04 -4.62 2.72
C GLY A 209 10.46 -4.91 4.17
N ASP A 210 11.55 -4.29 4.65
CA ASP A 210 12.06 -4.53 6.00
C ASP A 210 11.29 -3.74 7.06
N LEU A 211 10.49 -4.46 7.86
CA LEU A 211 9.72 -3.90 8.98
C LEU A 211 10.56 -3.57 10.22
N ALA A 212 11.85 -3.94 10.25
CA ALA A 212 12.77 -3.53 11.30
C ALA A 212 13.27 -2.08 11.11
N LEU A 213 13.09 -1.52 9.91
CA LEU A 213 13.38 -0.11 9.64
C LEU A 213 12.24 0.77 10.17
N ASP A 214 12.61 1.92 10.72
CA ASP A 214 11.66 2.87 11.30
C ASP A 214 10.70 3.45 10.25
N ASP A 215 11.11 3.52 8.98
CA ASP A 215 10.34 4.03 7.83
C ASP A 215 10.85 3.34 6.53
N THR A 216 10.39 3.78 5.35
CA THR A 216 11.02 3.35 4.08
C THR A 216 12.43 3.96 3.86
N GLY A 217 12.93 4.78 4.80
CA GLY A 217 14.01 5.76 4.59
C GLY A 217 15.47 5.29 4.63
N SER A 218 15.77 4.03 4.98
CA SER A 218 17.15 3.53 5.00
C SER A 218 17.54 2.72 3.75
N CYS A 219 16.85 2.92 2.62
CA CYS A 219 17.11 2.17 1.38
C CYS A 219 18.49 2.44 0.74
N SER A 220 19.37 3.23 1.35
CA SER A 220 20.78 3.42 0.94
C SER A 220 21.73 2.29 1.41
N GLU A 221 21.23 1.24 2.05
CA GLU A 221 22.04 0.11 2.51
C GLU A 221 22.09 -1.02 1.47
N VAL A 222 23.29 -1.41 1.05
CA VAL A 222 23.53 -2.59 0.20
C VAL A 222 23.14 -3.85 0.97
N ARG A 223 22.16 -4.61 0.49
CA ARG A 223 21.70 -5.86 1.13
C ARG A 223 22.19 -7.11 0.40
N PRO A 224 22.49 -8.20 1.13
CA PRO A 224 23.06 -9.43 0.55
C PRO A 224 22.06 -10.31 -0.23
N PHE A 225 20.75 -10.13 -0.05
CA PHE A 225 19.71 -10.88 -0.78
C PHE A 225 18.78 -9.91 -1.50
N LEU A 226 18.70 -10.02 -2.83
CA LEU A 226 18.05 -9.06 -3.71
C LEU A 226 17.01 -9.77 -4.57
N HIS A 227 15.76 -9.30 -4.53
CA HIS A 227 14.68 -9.78 -5.38
C HIS A 227 14.41 -8.84 -6.57
N TYR A 228 14.75 -7.56 -6.42
CA TYR A 228 14.58 -6.53 -7.44
C TYR A 228 15.91 -5.82 -7.69
N SER A 229 16.17 -5.46 -8.94
CA SER A 229 17.40 -4.77 -9.36
C SER A 229 17.63 -3.48 -8.55
N GLY A 230 16.56 -2.72 -8.27
CA GLY A 230 16.61 -1.49 -7.50
C GLY A 230 16.81 -1.62 -5.98
N GLN A 231 17.00 -2.82 -5.45
CA GLN A 231 17.37 -3.04 -4.03
C GLN A 231 18.88 -2.98 -3.79
N SER A 232 19.69 -2.98 -4.85
CA SER A 232 21.14 -2.70 -4.80
C SER A 232 21.59 -2.03 -6.09
N PRO A 233 21.21 -0.75 -6.32
CA PRO A 233 21.63 -0.04 -7.51
C PRO A 233 23.16 0.11 -7.51
N ASP A 234 23.81 -0.28 -8.62
CA ASP A 234 25.26 -0.15 -8.80
C ASP A 234 25.67 1.32 -8.64
N ARG A 235 26.39 1.61 -7.55
CA ARG A 235 27.01 2.91 -7.31
C ARG A 235 28.52 2.77 -7.39
N THR A 236 29.06 2.70 -8.60
CA THR A 236 30.43 3.17 -8.83
C THR A 236 30.42 4.69 -8.72
N TYR A 237 30.80 5.20 -7.55
CA TYR A 237 31.17 6.60 -7.36
C TYR A 237 32.52 6.91 -8.01
#